data_AF-A0A3C1DEH8-F1
#
_entry.id   AF-A0A3C1DEH8-F1
#
_cell.length_a   1.000
_cell.length_b   1.000
_cell.length_c   1.000
_cell.angle_alpha   90.00
_cell.angle_beta   90.00
_cell.angle_gamma   90.00
#
_symmetry.space_group_name_H-M   'P 1'
#
loop_
_entity.id
_entity.type
_entity.pdbx_description
1 polymer ?
#
loop_
_entity_poly.entity_id
_entity_poly.type
_entity_poly.pdbx_seq_one_letter_code
_entity_poly.pdbx_strand_id
1 'polypeptide(L)'
;VFENRFMFAAELARMGAEIVIEDHHSLVRGGRPLQGAPVESTDLRAGAALVLAGIVADGETRVHKIRHIDRGYEDYVGKLRSLGADVARQLPYGTGNHRATFRMNTSSGAGSDAGGNAGAGA
;
A
#
# COMPACT_ATOMS: atom_id res chain seq x y z
N VAL A 1 -23.14 4.39 -11.75
CA VAL A 1 -22.69 4.54 -10.34
C VAL A 1 -22.38 3.13 -9.84
N PHE A 2 -21.18 2.88 -9.28
CA PHE A 2 -20.64 1.52 -9.08
C PHE A 2 -20.85 1.06 -7.63
N GLU A 3 -21.52 -0.09 -7.44
CA GLU A 3 -21.84 -0.68 -6.12
C GLU A 3 -20.61 -1.28 -5.41
N ASN A 4 -19.53 -1.59 -6.11
CA ASN A 4 -18.30 -2.19 -5.55
C ASN A 4 -17.21 -1.17 -5.18
N ARG A 5 -17.58 0.04 -4.71
CA ARG A 5 -16.62 1.13 -4.46
C ARG A 5 -15.65 0.88 -3.30
N PHE A 6 -16.01 0.05 -2.33
CA PHE A 6 -15.24 -0.08 -1.08
C PHE A 6 -14.50 -1.41 -0.92
N MET A 7 -14.41 -2.24 -1.96
CA MET A 7 -13.72 -3.54 -1.84
C MET A 7 -12.23 -3.39 -1.44
N PHE A 8 -11.60 -2.26 -1.77
CA PHE A 8 -10.22 -1.96 -1.36
C PHE A 8 -10.08 -1.62 0.13
N ALA A 9 -11.18 -1.25 0.81
CA ALA A 9 -11.14 -0.92 2.23
C ALA A 9 -10.81 -2.15 3.09
N ALA A 10 -11.30 -3.33 2.69
CA ALA A 10 -10.93 -4.58 3.35
C ALA A 10 -9.42 -4.86 3.25
N GLU A 11 -8.82 -4.59 2.09
CA GLU A 11 -7.39 -4.78 1.86
C GLU A 11 -6.54 -3.73 2.61
N LEU A 12 -7.01 -2.49 2.71
CA LEU A 12 -6.38 -1.49 3.59
C LEU A 12 -6.51 -1.86 5.08
N ALA A 13 -7.66 -2.41 5.49
CA ALA A 13 -7.85 -2.88 6.86
C ALA A 13 -6.89 -4.04 7.21
N ARG A 14 -6.54 -4.91 6.24
CA ARG A 14 -5.49 -5.93 6.39
C ARG A 14 -4.10 -5.32 6.64
N MET A 15 -3.87 -4.10 6.17
CA MET A 15 -2.66 -3.32 6.45
C MET A 15 -2.77 -2.51 7.76
N GLY A 16 -3.83 -2.68 8.55
CA GLY A 16 -4.03 -2.01 9.84
C GLY A 16 -4.85 -0.72 9.80
N ALA A 17 -5.35 -0.30 8.62
CA ALA A 17 -6.19 0.88 8.51
C ALA A 17 -7.50 0.72 9.30
N GLU A 18 -7.94 1.79 9.97
CA GLU A 18 -9.26 1.82 10.60
C GLU A 18 -10.28 2.41 9.63
N ILE A 19 -11.07 1.52 9.00
CA ILE A 19 -12.10 1.92 8.04
C ILE A 19 -13.40 1.24 8.42
N VAL A 20 -14.44 2.04 8.62
CA VAL A 20 -15.83 1.57 8.81
C VAL A 20 -16.62 1.97 7.59
N ILE A 21 -17.32 1.02 6.98
CA ILE A 21 -18.21 1.27 5.84
C ILE A 21 -19.64 1.30 6.35
N GLU A 22 -20.33 2.40 6.08
CA GLU A 22 -21.75 2.59 6.40
C GLU A 22 -22.49 2.98 5.11
N ASP A 23 -23.15 1.99 4.50
CA ASP A 23 -23.94 2.14 3.28
C ASP A 23 -23.15 2.75 2.10
N HIS A 24 -23.29 4.06 1.87
CA HIS A 24 -22.59 4.80 0.81
C HIS A 24 -21.44 5.68 1.33
N HIS A 25 -21.11 5.57 2.62
CA HIS A 25 -20.05 6.34 3.28
C HIS A 25 -18.98 5.43 3.85
N SER A 26 -17.76 5.94 3.94
CA SER A 26 -16.67 5.30 4.66
C SER A 26 -16.06 6.26 5.66
N LEU A 27 -16.05 5.89 6.93
CA LEU A 27 -15.33 6.59 7.98
C LEU A 27 -13.91 6.02 8.07
N VAL A 28 -12.91 6.86 7.82
CA VAL A 28 -11.50 6.51 7.95
C VAL A 28 -10.93 7.23 9.16
N ARG A 29 -10.39 6.48 10.13
CA ARG A 29 -9.68 7.06 11.28
C ARG A 29 -8.17 6.90 11.07
N GLY A 30 -7.50 8.04 10.93
CA GLY A 30 -6.04 8.12 10.78
C GLY A 30 -5.31 7.99 12.12
N GLY A 31 -3.97 8.06 12.07
CA GLY A 31 -3.10 8.07 13.25
C GLY A 31 -2.49 6.72 13.62
N ARG A 32 -2.81 5.64 12.88
CA ARG A 32 -2.14 4.34 13.02
C ARG A 32 -1.22 4.10 11.80
N PRO A 33 0.04 3.70 12.01
CA PRO A 33 0.92 3.34 10.90
C PRO A 33 0.36 2.10 10.20
N LEU A 34 0.45 2.08 8.87
CA LEU A 34 0.13 0.89 8.10
C LEU A 34 1.26 -0.13 8.25
N GLN A 35 0.91 -1.41 8.22
CA GLN A 35 1.86 -2.51 8.26
C GLN A 35 1.84 -3.25 6.92
N GLY A 36 3.00 -3.68 6.49
CA GLY A 36 3.18 -4.45 5.27
C GLY A 36 2.41 -5.77 5.34
N ALA A 37 1.64 -6.06 4.29
CA ALA A 37 0.81 -7.25 4.22
C ALA A 37 0.68 -7.78 2.78
N PRO A 38 0.35 -9.07 2.59
CA PRO A 38 -0.14 -9.56 1.31
C PRO A 38 -1.57 -9.06 1.07
N VAL A 39 -1.76 -8.32 -0.02
CA VAL A 39 -3.04 -7.70 -0.40
C VAL A 39 -3.39 -7.95 -1.87
N GLU A 40 -4.66 -7.83 -2.24
CA GLU A 40 -5.13 -8.11 -3.59
C GLU A 40 -5.74 -6.89 -4.29
N SER A 41 -5.30 -6.62 -5.52
CA SER A 41 -5.96 -5.62 -6.37
C SER A 41 -7.31 -6.13 -6.88
N THR A 42 -8.39 -5.47 -6.47
CA THR A 42 -9.77 -5.77 -6.90
C THR A 42 -10.16 -5.09 -8.21
N ASP A 43 -9.57 -3.93 -8.48
CA ASP A 43 -9.75 -3.13 -9.69
C ASP A 43 -8.55 -2.22 -9.93
N LEU A 44 -8.61 -1.44 -11.03
CA LEU A 44 -7.53 -0.55 -11.47
C LEU A 44 -7.14 0.48 -10.40
N ARG A 45 -8.13 1.13 -9.77
CA ARG A 45 -7.88 2.23 -8.82
C ARG A 45 -7.53 1.68 -7.44
N ALA A 46 -8.22 0.63 -7.00
CA ALA A 46 -7.88 -0.09 -5.78
C ALA A 46 -6.43 -0.60 -5.80
N GLY A 47 -5.99 -1.17 -6.92
CA GLY A 47 -4.62 -1.66 -7.06
C GLY A 47 -3.58 -0.55 -6.92
N ALA A 48 -3.78 0.58 -7.58
CA ALA A 48 -2.90 1.73 -7.44
C ALA A 48 -2.88 2.28 -5.99
N ALA A 49 -4.04 2.38 -5.35
CA ALA A 49 -4.15 2.81 -3.95
C ALA A 49 -3.39 1.88 -2.99
N LEU A 50 -3.50 0.57 -3.17
CA LEU A 50 -2.76 -0.41 -2.35
C LEU A 50 -1.25 -0.35 -2.58
N VAL A 51 -0.80 -0.03 -3.79
CA VAL A 51 0.63 0.19 -4.05
C VAL A 51 1.14 1.39 -3.28
N LEU A 52 0.42 2.51 -3.32
CA LEU A 52 0.78 3.70 -2.55
C LEU A 52 0.75 3.44 -1.03
N ALA A 53 -0.26 2.71 -0.55
CA ALA A 53 -0.33 2.29 0.84
C ALA A 53 0.88 1.43 1.24
N GLY A 54 1.32 0.53 0.36
CA GLY A 54 2.50 -0.31 0.62
C GLY A 54 3.83 0.43 0.59
N ILE A 55 3.92 1.57 -0.11
CA ILE A 55 5.10 2.44 -0.09
C ILE A 55 5.27 3.14 1.25
N VAL A 56 4.18 3.39 2.00
CA VAL A 56 4.22 4.06 3.30
C VAL A 56 4.08 3.10 4.49
N ALA A 57 3.82 1.83 4.26
CA ALA A 57 3.58 0.83 5.31
C ALA A 57 4.89 0.26 5.86
N ASP A 58 4.98 0.06 7.17
CA ASP A 58 6.15 -0.54 7.81
C ASP A 58 6.32 -2.01 7.38
N GLY A 59 7.49 -2.36 6.85
CA GLY A 59 7.80 -3.72 6.42
C GLY A 59 7.55 -3.96 4.92
N GLU A 60 7.17 -5.19 4.57
CA GLU A 60 7.02 -5.62 3.17
C GLU A 60 5.54 -5.76 2.80
N THR A 61 5.12 -5.08 1.72
CA THR A 61 3.78 -5.24 1.14
C THR A 61 3.87 -5.98 -0.19
N ARG A 62 2.98 -6.96 -0.39
CA ARG A 62 2.86 -7.69 -1.67
C ARG A 62 1.47 -7.52 -2.26
N VAL A 63 1.38 -6.81 -3.39
CA VAL A 63 0.13 -6.61 -4.13
C VAL A 63 -0.02 -7.68 -5.20
N HIS A 64 -1.06 -8.49 -5.08
CA HIS A 64 -1.45 -9.52 -6.04
C HIS A 64 -2.45 -9.02 -7.07
N LYS A 65 -2.68 -9.83 -8.13
CA LYS A 65 -3.63 -9.54 -9.22
C LYS A 65 -3.34 -8.22 -9.96
N ILE A 66 -2.05 -7.88 -10.14
CA ILE A 66 -1.60 -6.62 -10.75
C ILE A 66 -2.07 -6.37 -12.20
N ARG A 67 -2.67 -7.37 -12.86
CA ARG A 67 -3.33 -7.22 -14.17
C ARG A 67 -4.31 -6.05 -14.22
N HIS A 68 -4.93 -5.72 -13.09
CA HIS A 68 -5.87 -4.62 -12.99
C HIS A 68 -5.15 -3.28 -13.14
N ILE A 69 -3.94 -3.17 -12.58
CA ILE A 69 -3.06 -1.99 -12.64
C ILE A 69 -2.44 -1.87 -14.03
N ASP A 70 -1.89 -2.98 -14.56
CA ASP A 70 -1.24 -3.03 -15.88
C ASP A 70 -2.16 -2.52 -17.02
N ARG A 71 -3.49 -2.63 -16.85
CA ARG A 71 -4.48 -2.18 -17.86
C ARG A 71 -4.65 -0.66 -17.95
N GLY A 72 -4.20 0.10 -16.96
CA GLY A 72 -4.43 1.55 -16.91
C GLY A 72 -3.25 2.38 -16.46
N TYR A 73 -2.14 1.75 -16.04
CA TYR A 73 -0.90 2.43 -15.72
C TYR A 73 0.26 1.82 -16.50
N GLU A 74 0.74 2.58 -17.47
CA GLU A 74 1.98 2.27 -18.20
C GLU A 74 3.19 2.51 -17.29
N ASP A 75 4.12 1.55 -17.27
CA ASP A 75 5.37 1.58 -16.49
C ASP A 75 5.19 2.09 -15.06
N TYR A 76 4.16 1.57 -14.37
CA TYR A 76 3.79 2.07 -13.04
C TYR A 76 4.94 1.92 -12.04
N VAL A 77 5.62 0.78 -12.06
CA VAL A 77 6.76 0.49 -11.19
C VAL A 77 7.95 1.37 -11.54
N GLY A 78 8.30 1.53 -12.83
CA GLY A 78 9.43 2.37 -13.23
C GLY A 78 9.24 3.83 -12.83
N LYS A 79 8.03 4.37 -13.04
CA LYS A 79 7.67 5.74 -12.62
C LYS A 79 7.71 5.95 -11.11
N LEU A 80 7.30 4.97 -10.31
CA LEU A 80 7.40 5.08 -8.85
C LEU A 80 8.86 4.98 -8.37
N ARG A 81 9.65 4.11 -8.99
CA ARG A 81 11.09 3.99 -8.70
C ARG A 81 11.87 5.25 -9.08
N SER A 82 11.52 5.91 -10.19
CA SER A 82 12.16 7.18 -10.58
C SER A 82 11.89 8.31 -9.60
N LEU A 83 10.83 8.19 -8.78
CA LEU A 83 10.52 9.08 -7.67
C LEU A 83 11.13 8.64 -6.33
N GLY A 84 11.91 7.54 -6.32
CA GLY A 84 12.63 7.05 -5.14
C GLY A 84 11.92 5.96 -4.33
N ALA A 85 10.78 5.44 -4.79
CA ALA A 85 10.10 4.35 -4.08
C ALA A 85 10.84 3.00 -4.26
N ASP A 86 11.01 2.24 -3.17
CA ASP A 86 11.45 0.83 -3.25
C ASP A 86 10.26 -0.07 -3.59
N VAL A 87 9.96 -0.13 -4.89
CA VAL A 87 8.93 -1.00 -5.46
C VAL A 87 9.52 -1.85 -6.59
N ALA A 88 9.17 -3.13 -6.62
CA ALA A 88 9.62 -4.06 -7.66
C ALA A 88 8.47 -4.93 -8.17
N ARG A 89 8.45 -5.19 -9.48
CA ARG A 89 7.61 -6.24 -10.06
C ARG A 89 8.31 -7.58 -9.86
N GLN A 90 7.66 -8.49 -9.16
CA GLN A 90 8.13 -9.86 -9.00
C GLN A 90 7.36 -10.78 -9.96
N LEU A 91 8.13 -11.52 -10.75
CA LEU A 91 7.60 -12.65 -11.50
C LEU A 91 7.57 -13.87 -10.58
N PRO A 92 6.57 -14.75 -10.72
CA PRO A 92 6.58 -15.98 -9.95
C PRO A 92 7.71 -16.89 -10.39
N TYR A 93 8.33 -17.57 -9.44
CA TYR A 93 9.24 -18.68 -9.71
C TYR A 93 8.43 -19.98 -9.76
N GLY A 94 8.37 -20.63 -10.93
CA GLY A 94 7.75 -21.95 -11.13
C GLY A 94 6.58 -22.00 -12.11
N THR A 95 6.22 -23.21 -12.56
CA THR A 95 5.23 -23.54 -13.61
C THR A 95 3.77 -23.54 -13.14
N GLY A 96 3.45 -22.91 -12.02
CA GLY A 96 2.08 -22.75 -11.52
C GLY A 96 1.39 -21.51 -12.09
N ASN A 97 0.07 -21.42 -11.96
CA ASN A 97 -0.77 -20.30 -12.41
C ASN A 97 -0.58 -19.01 -11.57
N HIS A 98 0.65 -18.76 -11.11
CA HIS A 98 1.00 -17.62 -10.29
C HIS A 98 1.07 -16.38 -11.18
N ARG A 99 0.39 -15.32 -10.75
CA ARG A 99 0.36 -14.04 -11.44
C ARG A 99 1.42 -13.15 -10.83
N ALA A 100 2.07 -12.33 -11.66
CA ALA A 100 3.04 -11.35 -11.20
C ALA A 100 2.48 -10.47 -10.05
N THR A 101 3.36 -10.03 -9.17
CA THR A 101 3.04 -9.21 -8.00
C THR A 101 3.89 -7.94 -7.99
N PHE A 102 3.45 -6.94 -7.22
CA PHE A 102 4.30 -5.83 -6.82
C PHE A 102 4.71 -6.00 -5.37
N ARG A 103 6.00 -5.81 -5.11
CA ARG A 103 6.60 -5.87 -3.78
C ARG A 103 7.14 -4.50 -3.43
N MET A 104 6.73 -3.98 -2.28
CA MET A 104 7.22 -2.72 -1.73
C MET A 104 7.87 -2.96 -0.38
N ASN A 105 8.97 -2.26 -0.13
CA ASN A 105 9.65 -2.25 1.15
C ASN A 105 9.72 -0.82 1.67
N THR A 106 9.57 -0.65 2.97
CA THR A 106 9.98 0.59 3.63
C THR A 106 11.32 0.37 4.33
N SER A 107 12.29 1.25 4.06
CA SER A 107 13.47 1.36 4.89
C SER A 107 13.06 2.08 6.18
N SER A 108 13.28 1.45 7.33
CA SER A 108 12.97 1.99 8.66
C SER A 108 13.87 3.17 9.07
N GLY A 109 14.16 4.11 8.17
CA GLY A 109 15.19 5.13 8.31
C GLY A 109 14.70 6.58 8.34
N ALA A 110 13.40 6.84 8.47
CA ALA A 110 12.88 8.20 8.55
C ALA A 110 11.91 8.36 9.72
N GLY A 111 12.43 8.58 10.94
CA GLY A 111 11.63 9.05 12.07
C GLY A 111 12.07 8.61 13.47
N SER A 112 13.31 8.86 13.88
CA SER A 112 13.74 8.77 15.29
C SER A 112 14.23 10.11 15.84
N ASP A 113 13.75 11.25 15.31
CA ASP A 113 14.38 12.54 15.57
C ASP A 113 13.31 13.64 15.79
N ALA A 114 12.66 13.64 16.95
CA ALA A 114 12.04 14.83 17.55
C ALA A 114 11.60 14.57 19.00
N GLY A 115 12.33 15.12 19.98
CA GLY A 115 11.81 15.26 21.36
C GLY A 115 12.78 15.16 22.53
N GLY A 116 14.11 15.21 22.32
CA GLY A 116 15.07 15.39 23.40
C GLY A 116 15.46 16.86 23.58
N ASN A 117 15.35 17.35 24.82
CA ASN A 117 15.90 18.60 25.37
C ASN A 117 15.03 19.88 25.30
N ALA A 118 14.21 20.06 26.34
CA ALA A 118 14.13 21.31 27.09
C ALA A 118 14.34 20.91 28.55
N GLY A 119 15.19 21.49 29.37
CA GLY A 119 16.03 22.66 29.29
C GLY A 119 16.38 22.95 30.74
N ALA A 120 17.66 22.77 31.10
CA ALA A 120 18.19 23.25 32.36
C ALA A 120 18.19 24.80 32.33
N GLY A 121 17.71 25.43 33.40
CA GLY A 121 17.89 26.86 33.59
C GLY A 121 16.87 27.51 34.53
N ALA A 122 17.24 27.58 35.82
CA ALA A 122 17.04 28.65 36.80
C ALA A 122 16.78 28.07 38.20
#